data_AF-A0A0A2MD43-F1
#
_entry.id   AF-A0A0A2MD43-F1
#
_cell.length_a   1.000
_cell.length_b   1.000
_cell.length_c   1.000
_cell.angle_alpha   90.00
_cell.angle_beta   90.00
_cell.angle_gamma   90.00
#
_symmetry.space_group_name_H-M   'P 1'
#
loop_
_entity.id
_entity.type
_entity.pdbx_description
1 polymer ?
#
loop_
_entity_poly.entity_id
_entity_poly.type
_entity_poly.pdbx_seq_one_letter_code
_entity_poly.pdbx_strand_id
1 'polypeptide(L)'
;MTEQNKKLAIYGVAALGIGIAAYFIFRPQSSTPGNGGIYDPTGNGGVTNPGQTVFNPSVIAERLYTAMVMIGTDEDEIFNALAGLSEPQYYQVSQKFGKRSYNSTTGTNHSFNPFTDLPLEPLKVWLKNELSTSDYETLRKRFPNYL
;
A
#
# COMPACT_ATOMS: atom_id res chain seq x y z
N MET A 1 -23.21 42.86 -12.56
CA MET A 1 -22.76 41.44 -12.59
C MET A 1 -23.98 40.58 -12.32
N THR A 2 -24.36 39.71 -13.26
CA THR A 2 -25.59 38.91 -13.21
C THR A 2 -25.38 37.61 -12.44
N GLU A 3 -26.41 37.19 -11.70
CA GLU A 3 -26.46 36.03 -10.80
C GLU A 3 -26.01 34.68 -11.38
N GLN A 4 -25.87 34.55 -12.70
CA GLN A 4 -25.40 33.32 -13.35
C GLN A 4 -23.90 33.03 -13.11
N ASN A 5 -23.07 34.04 -12.82
CA ASN A 5 -21.63 33.85 -12.69
C ASN A 5 -21.18 33.32 -11.32
N LYS A 6 -22.08 33.26 -10.31
CA LYS A 6 -21.76 32.71 -8.98
C LYS A 6 -21.90 31.19 -8.89
N LYS A 7 -22.66 30.54 -9.78
CA LYS A 7 -22.85 29.08 -9.76
C LYS A 7 -21.68 28.30 -10.39
N LEU A 8 -20.94 28.88 -11.34
CA LEU A 8 -19.80 28.20 -11.97
C LEU A 8 -18.57 28.06 -11.06
N ALA A 9 -18.38 28.96 -10.09
CA ALA A 9 -17.22 28.93 -9.20
C ALA A 9 -17.26 27.77 -8.18
N ILE A 10 -18.45 27.24 -7.87
CA ILE A 10 -18.63 26.14 -6.90
C ILE A 10 -18.37 24.77 -7.54
N TYR A 11 -18.68 24.60 -8.83
CA TYR A 11 -18.41 23.34 -9.55
C TYR A 11 -16.96 23.17 -10.00
N GLY A 12 -16.16 24.25 -10.04
CA GLY A 12 -14.74 24.19 -10.41
C GLY A 12 -13.83 23.51 -9.38
N VAL A 13 -14.24 23.46 -8.10
CA VAL A 13 -13.43 22.87 -7.02
C VAL A 13 -13.74 21.38 -6.79
N ALA A 14 -14.95 20.92 -7.14
CA ALA A 14 -15.36 19.53 -6.95
C ALA A 14 -14.78 18.55 -7.99
N ALA A 15 -14.31 19.05 -9.15
CA ALA A 15 -13.85 18.19 -10.24
C ALA A 15 -12.38 17.71 -10.10
N LEU A 16 -11.56 18.37 -9.28
CA LEU A 16 -10.13 18.01 -9.13
C LEU A 16 -9.89 16.87 -8.13
N GLY A 17 -10.74 16.73 -7.10
CA GLY A 17 -10.60 15.65 -6.11
C GLY A 17 -10.97 14.26 -6.65
N ILE A 18 -11.97 14.19 -7.53
CA ILE A 18 -12.47 12.91 -8.07
C ILE A 18 -11.58 12.40 -9.21
N GLY A 19 -11.00 13.29 -10.01
CA GLY A 19 -10.13 12.90 -11.13
C GLY A 19 -8.85 12.19 -10.68
N ILE A 20 -8.25 12.61 -9.55
CA ILE A 20 -7.04 11.96 -9.01
C ILE A 20 -7.38 10.56 -8.48
N ALA A 21 -8.45 10.41 -7.71
CA ALA A 21 -8.90 9.11 -7.20
C ALA A 21 -9.20 8.13 -8.35
N ALA A 22 -9.91 8.59 -9.40
CA ALA A 22 -10.18 7.77 -10.57
C ALA A 22 -8.90 7.41 -11.36
N TYR A 23 -7.92 8.31 -11.46
CA TYR A 23 -6.64 8.03 -12.12
C TYR A 23 -5.84 6.92 -11.41
N PHE A 24 -5.86 6.87 -10.08
CA PHE A 24 -5.20 5.79 -9.34
C PHE A 24 -5.95 4.45 -9.46
N ILE A 25 -7.29 4.46 -9.51
CA ILE A 25 -8.12 3.26 -9.69
C ILE A 25 -7.97 2.66 -11.10
N PHE A 26 -7.85 3.51 -12.13
CA PHE A 26 -7.84 3.07 -13.53
C PHE A 26 -6.47 3.14 -14.23
N ARG A 27 -5.35 3.36 -13.52
CA ARG A 27 -4.04 3.38 -14.18
C ARG A 27 -3.76 2.02 -14.83
N PRO A 28 -3.46 1.95 -16.14
CA PRO A 28 -2.99 0.71 -16.74
C PRO A 28 -1.62 0.39 -16.14
N GLN A 29 -1.49 -0.79 -15.53
CA GLN A 29 -0.19 -1.31 -15.08
C GLN A 29 0.69 -1.50 -16.32
N SER A 30 1.73 -0.68 -16.45
CA SER A 30 2.80 -0.92 -17.40
C SER A 30 3.59 -2.14 -16.94
N SER A 31 3.25 -3.29 -17.53
CA SER A 31 4.01 -4.52 -17.42
C SER A 31 5.32 -4.38 -18.19
N THR A 32 6.37 -3.93 -17.51
CA THR A 32 7.75 -4.23 -17.94
C THR A 32 8.28 -5.34 -17.04
N PRO A 33 8.27 -6.61 -17.48
CA PRO A 33 8.87 -7.69 -16.72
C PRO A 33 10.39 -7.59 -16.89
N GLY A 34 11.05 -7.00 -15.90
CA GLY A 34 12.49 -7.11 -15.72
C GLY A 34 12.86 -8.54 -15.37
N ASN A 35 13.41 -9.24 -16.34
CA ASN A 35 14.03 -10.56 -16.24
C ASN A 35 15.25 -10.50 -15.29
N GLY A 36 15.31 -11.37 -14.28
CA GLY A 36 16.42 -11.40 -13.32
C GLY A 36 16.30 -12.42 -12.19
N GLY A 37 16.54 -13.69 -12.51
CA GLY A 37 16.98 -14.73 -11.56
C GLY A 37 15.88 -15.53 -10.86
N ILE A 38 15.80 -16.84 -11.13
CA ILE A 38 15.02 -17.78 -10.31
C ILE A 38 15.77 -17.99 -8.99
N TYR A 39 15.43 -17.19 -8.00
CA TYR A 39 15.44 -17.61 -6.61
C TYR A 39 13.98 -17.87 -6.26
N ASP A 40 13.62 -19.10 -5.86
CA ASP A 40 12.28 -19.48 -5.41
C ASP A 40 12.24 -19.51 -3.87
N PRO A 41 11.80 -18.41 -3.23
CA PRO A 41 11.64 -18.32 -1.79
C PRO A 41 10.18 -18.56 -1.35
N THR A 42 9.31 -19.14 -2.20
CA THR A 42 7.85 -19.15 -1.98
C THR A 42 7.36 -20.12 -0.91
N GLY A 43 8.16 -21.10 -0.51
CA GLY A 43 7.70 -22.18 0.37
C GLY A 43 6.70 -23.14 -0.29
N ASN A 44 6.38 -22.94 -1.58
CA ASN A 44 5.55 -23.83 -2.38
C ASN A 44 6.45 -24.51 -3.42
N GLY A 45 6.93 -25.71 -3.12
CA GLY A 45 7.92 -26.40 -3.95
C GLY A 45 7.55 -26.47 -5.44
N GLY A 46 8.37 -25.82 -6.28
CA GLY A 46 8.81 -26.39 -7.55
C GLY A 46 7.75 -26.70 -8.62
N VAL A 47 6.65 -25.94 -8.70
CA VAL A 47 5.72 -26.05 -9.85
C VAL A 47 5.68 -24.72 -10.60
N THR A 48 6.57 -24.56 -11.57
CA THR A 48 6.47 -23.48 -12.57
C THR A 48 5.47 -23.89 -13.64
N ASN A 49 4.17 -23.64 -13.40
CA ASN A 49 3.18 -23.69 -14.45
C ASN A 49 3.39 -22.47 -15.38
N PRO A 50 3.49 -22.64 -16.71
CA PRO A 50 3.51 -21.51 -17.63
C PRO A 50 2.21 -20.72 -17.47
N GLY A 51 2.29 -19.54 -16.85
CA GLY A 51 1.12 -18.69 -16.54
C GLY A 51 1.00 -18.23 -15.08
N GLN A 52 1.79 -18.77 -14.14
CA GLN A 52 1.82 -18.23 -12.77
C GLN A 52 2.70 -16.99 -12.66
N THR A 53 2.14 -15.94 -12.06
CA THR A 53 2.89 -14.76 -11.63
C THR A 53 3.91 -15.18 -10.56
N VAL A 54 5.19 -14.93 -10.84
CA VAL A 54 6.27 -15.19 -9.88
C VAL A 54 6.08 -14.28 -8.68
N PHE A 55 6.09 -14.86 -7.48
CA PHE A 55 6.03 -14.10 -6.24
C PHE A 55 7.21 -13.13 -6.15
N ASN A 56 6.92 -11.84 -5.96
CA ASN A 56 7.93 -10.80 -5.80
C ASN A 56 7.61 -9.96 -4.55
N PRO A 57 8.37 -10.14 -3.44
CA PRO A 57 8.06 -9.47 -2.19
C PRO A 57 8.27 -7.95 -2.26
N SER A 58 9.17 -7.47 -3.13
CA SER A 58 9.38 -6.03 -3.32
C SER A 58 8.18 -5.36 -3.98
N VAL A 59 7.56 -6.01 -4.97
CA VAL A 59 6.34 -5.49 -5.63
C VAL A 59 5.21 -5.36 -4.62
N ILE A 60 5.02 -6.37 -3.77
CA ILE A 60 3.98 -6.35 -2.73
C ILE A 60 4.28 -5.28 -1.68
N ALA A 61 5.54 -5.13 -1.25
CA ALA A 61 5.94 -4.09 -0.30
C ALA A 61 5.63 -2.67 -0.82
N GLU A 62 5.86 -2.40 -2.11
CA GLU A 62 5.51 -1.11 -2.71
C GLU A 62 4.00 -0.91 -2.87
N ARG A 63 3.23 -1.98 -3.16
CA ARG A 63 1.76 -1.92 -3.15
C ARG A 63 1.24 -1.52 -1.78
N LEU A 64 1.73 -2.18 -0.72
CA LEU A 64 1.38 -1.86 0.67
C LEU A 64 1.73 -0.42 1.02
N TYR A 65 2.94 0.05 0.68
CA TYR A 65 3.31 1.44 0.94
C TYR A 65 2.39 2.41 0.20
N THR A 66 2.09 2.16 -1.08
CA THR A 66 1.21 3.02 -1.87
C THR A 66 -0.20 3.09 -1.27
N ALA A 67 -0.70 1.97 -0.75
CA ALA A 67 -2.00 1.87 -0.10
C ALA A 67 -2.10 2.64 1.24
N MET A 68 -0.96 2.95 1.88
CA MET A 68 -0.92 3.56 3.21
C MET A 68 -0.26 4.96 3.25
N VAL A 69 0.45 5.38 2.21
CA VAL A 69 1.30 6.60 2.26
C VAL A 69 0.49 7.89 2.12
N MET A 70 -0.63 7.84 1.41
CA MET A 70 -1.46 9.00 1.12
C MET A 70 -2.39 9.30 2.30
N ILE A 71 -3.10 10.43 2.26
CA ILE A 71 -4.12 10.73 3.26
C ILE A 71 -5.24 9.69 3.13
N GLY A 72 -5.50 8.95 4.22
CA GLY A 72 -6.41 7.81 4.23
C GLY A 72 -5.71 6.51 3.83
N THR A 73 -6.44 5.41 3.91
CA THR A 73 -5.91 4.07 3.67
C THR A 73 -6.73 3.41 2.57
N ASP A 74 -6.09 2.63 1.69
CA ASP A 74 -6.77 1.70 0.80
C ASP A 74 -6.71 0.30 1.41
N GLU A 75 -7.64 0.02 2.33
CA GLU A 75 -7.66 -1.24 3.08
C GLU A 75 -7.90 -2.44 2.16
N ASP A 76 -8.73 -2.27 1.13
CA ASP A 76 -9.00 -3.29 0.12
C ASP A 76 -7.71 -3.69 -0.61
N GLU A 77 -6.87 -2.72 -1.02
CA GLU A 77 -5.58 -3.00 -1.64
C GLU A 77 -4.60 -3.65 -0.66
N ILE A 78 -4.62 -3.31 0.63
CA ILE A 78 -3.82 -4.00 1.66
C ILE A 78 -4.20 -5.48 1.72
N PHE A 79 -5.50 -5.78 1.85
CA PHE A 79 -5.97 -7.15 1.91
C PHE A 79 -5.72 -7.91 0.60
N ASN A 80 -5.89 -7.25 -0.56
CA ASN A 80 -5.59 -7.82 -1.87
C ASN A 80 -4.10 -8.15 -2.01
N ALA A 81 -3.21 -7.23 -1.65
CA ALA A 81 -1.77 -7.41 -1.73
C ALA A 81 -1.26 -8.54 -0.80
N LEU A 82 -1.92 -8.73 0.34
CA LEU A 82 -1.62 -9.81 1.29
C LEU A 82 -2.40 -11.10 1.01
N ALA A 83 -3.38 -11.09 0.10
CA ALA A 83 -4.20 -12.26 -0.22
C ALA A 83 -3.33 -13.40 -0.75
N GLY A 84 -3.61 -14.63 -0.32
CA GLY A 84 -2.86 -15.83 -0.75
C GLY A 84 -1.43 -15.98 -0.22
N LEU A 85 -0.82 -14.93 0.37
CA LEU A 85 0.49 -15.04 1.01
C LEU A 85 0.52 -16.05 2.16
N SER A 86 1.57 -16.87 2.18
CA SER A 86 1.97 -17.67 3.34
C SER A 86 2.71 -16.79 4.37
N GLU A 87 2.86 -17.31 5.58
CA GLU A 87 3.59 -16.61 6.65
C GLU A 87 5.09 -16.34 6.30
N PRO A 88 5.86 -17.30 5.72
CA PRO A 88 7.21 -17.01 5.22
C PRO A 88 7.26 -15.99 4.08
N GLN A 89 6.26 -15.94 3.21
CA GLN A 89 6.16 -14.92 2.17
C GLN A 89 5.89 -13.53 2.77
N TYR A 90 5.00 -13.45 3.77
CA TYR A 90 4.77 -12.22 4.52
C TYR A 90 6.04 -11.70 5.18
N TYR A 91 6.85 -12.59 5.78
CA TYR A 91 8.16 -12.21 6.32
C TYR A 91 9.03 -11.54 5.26
N GLN A 92 9.14 -12.13 4.07
CA GLN A 92 9.94 -11.56 2.98
C GLN A 92 9.41 -10.20 2.54
N VAL A 93 8.09 -10.03 2.46
CA VAL A 93 7.46 -8.72 2.19
C VAL A 93 7.81 -7.72 3.28
N SER A 94 7.70 -8.10 4.56
CA SER A 94 8.07 -7.22 5.69
C SER A 94 9.54 -6.81 5.65
N GLN A 95 10.44 -7.72 5.26
CA GLN A 95 11.87 -7.40 5.09
C GLN A 95 12.09 -6.43 3.93
N LYS A 96 11.37 -6.60 2.81
CA LYS A 96 11.45 -5.69 1.65
C LYS A 96 10.79 -4.33 1.90
N PHE A 97 9.74 -4.28 2.71
CA PHE A 97 9.13 -3.02 3.14
C PHE A 97 10.11 -2.19 3.96
N GLY A 98 10.86 -2.85 4.85
CA GLY A 98 11.89 -2.23 5.68
C GLY A 98 11.28 -1.30 6.74
N LYS A 99 11.90 -0.13 6.92
CA LYS A 99 11.36 0.96 7.73
C LYS A 99 11.17 2.19 6.86
N ARG A 100 10.03 2.88 7.01
CA ARG A 100 9.68 4.06 6.22
C ARG A 100 9.18 5.17 7.13
N SER A 101 9.44 6.42 6.75
CA SER A 101 9.03 7.61 7.50
C SER A 101 7.53 7.64 7.69
N TYR A 102 7.07 7.67 8.93
CA TYR A 102 5.66 7.59 9.25
C TYR A 102 5.32 8.39 10.50
N ASN A 103 4.22 9.11 10.45
CA ASN A 103 3.65 9.77 11.60
C ASN A 103 2.39 9.02 12.04
N SER A 104 2.50 8.25 13.12
CA SER A 104 1.38 7.49 13.68
C SER A 104 0.26 8.35 14.27
N THR A 105 0.52 9.64 14.50
CA THR A 105 -0.52 10.57 15.00
C THR A 105 -1.38 11.10 13.87
N THR A 106 -0.81 11.31 12.69
CA THR A 106 -1.53 11.89 11.54
C THR A 106 -1.83 10.89 10.43
N GLY A 107 -1.26 9.68 10.46
CA GLY A 107 -1.39 8.70 9.39
C GLY A 107 -0.74 9.15 8.08
N THR A 108 0.42 9.81 8.16
CA THR A 108 1.08 10.38 6.97
C THR A 108 2.59 10.19 7.01
N ASN A 109 3.23 10.12 5.85
CA ASN A 109 4.70 10.10 5.71
C ASN A 109 5.34 11.50 5.62
N HIS A 110 4.56 12.58 5.80
CA HIS A 110 5.01 13.96 5.65
C HIS A 110 5.30 14.63 7.00
N SER A 111 6.48 15.23 7.15
CA SER A 111 6.79 16.07 8.32
C SER A 111 6.29 17.49 8.06
N PHE A 112 5.34 17.94 8.88
CA PHE A 112 4.89 19.35 8.86
C PHE A 112 5.84 20.28 9.61
N ASN A 113 6.85 19.74 10.29
CA ASN A 113 7.88 20.50 11.00
C ASN A 113 9.23 20.37 10.26
N PRO A 114 9.77 21.46 9.70
CA PRO A 114 11.01 21.41 8.92
C PRO A 114 12.27 21.13 9.76
N PHE A 115 12.15 21.08 11.10
CA PHE A 115 13.27 20.84 12.02
C PHE A 115 13.29 19.44 12.62
N THR A 116 12.34 18.57 12.28
CA THR A 116 12.26 17.22 12.84
C THR A 116 11.94 16.20 11.75
N ASP A 117 12.77 15.17 11.64
CA ASP A 117 12.48 14.01 10.81
C ASP A 117 11.38 13.16 11.46
N LEU A 118 10.57 12.52 10.61
CA LEU A 118 9.63 11.51 11.09
C LEU A 118 10.36 10.23 11.51
N PRO A 119 9.84 9.49 12.49
CA PRO A 119 10.39 8.20 12.83
C PRO A 119 10.26 7.22 11.66
N LEU A 120 11.23 6.32 11.55
CA LEU A 120 11.23 5.25 10.57
C LEU A 120 10.55 4.01 11.17
N GLU A 121 9.35 3.71 10.69
CA GLU A 121 8.50 2.67 11.24
C GLU A 121 8.40 1.44 10.34
N PRO A 122 8.36 0.21 10.90
CA PRO A 122 8.24 -1.03 10.14
C PRO A 122 6.79 -1.31 9.71
N LEU A 123 6.61 -2.22 8.75
CA LEU A 123 5.30 -2.60 8.19
C LEU A 123 4.22 -2.89 9.26
N LYS A 124 4.58 -3.58 10.35
CA LYS A 124 3.66 -3.86 11.46
C LYS A 124 3.06 -2.59 12.07
N VAL A 125 3.88 -1.55 12.28
CA VAL A 125 3.43 -0.29 12.86
C VAL A 125 2.53 0.46 11.89
N TRP A 126 2.87 0.48 10.61
CA TRP A 126 2.01 1.03 9.57
C TRP A 126 0.64 0.34 9.56
N LEU A 127 0.59 -0.98 9.38
CA LEU A 127 -0.67 -1.74 9.35
C LEU A 127 -1.52 -1.54 10.62
N LYS A 128 -0.89 -1.40 11.79
CA LYS A 128 -1.61 -1.18 13.05
C LYS A 128 -2.30 0.18 13.14
N ASN A 129 -1.71 1.22 12.54
CA ASN A 129 -2.26 2.58 12.58
C ASN A 129 -3.23 2.85 11.43
N GLU A 130 -3.03 2.17 10.29
CA GLU A 130 -3.84 2.34 9.08
C GLU A 130 -5.11 1.49 9.10
N LEU A 131 -5.09 0.31 9.74
CA LEU A 131 -6.24 -0.58 9.77
C LEU A 131 -7.08 -0.40 11.04
N SER A 132 -8.38 -0.73 10.91
CA SER A 132 -9.23 -0.92 12.08
C SER A 132 -8.68 -2.04 12.99
N THR A 133 -9.04 -2.02 14.28
CA THR A 133 -8.61 -3.06 15.21
C THR A 133 -9.05 -4.46 14.75
N SER A 134 -10.26 -4.60 14.20
CA SER A 134 -10.75 -5.89 13.68
C SER A 134 -9.98 -6.38 12.46
N ASP A 135 -9.59 -5.47 11.56
CA ASP A 135 -8.86 -5.81 10.34
C ASP A 135 -7.41 -6.18 10.65
N TYR A 136 -6.77 -5.41 11.54
CA TYR A 136 -5.45 -5.72 12.04
C TYR A 136 -5.41 -7.10 12.73
N GLU A 137 -6.39 -7.40 13.58
CA GLU A 137 -6.46 -8.71 14.25
C GLU A 137 -6.76 -9.85 13.26
N THR A 138 -7.47 -9.57 12.16
CA THR A 138 -7.64 -10.53 11.06
C THR A 138 -6.30 -10.86 10.40
N LEU A 139 -5.48 -9.86 10.10
CA LEU A 139 -4.13 -10.08 9.59
C LEU A 139 -3.22 -10.77 10.61
N ARG A 140 -3.31 -10.40 11.90
CA ARG A 140 -2.52 -10.99 12.98
C ARG A 140 -2.79 -12.47 13.17
N LYS A 141 -4.04 -12.91 13.06
CA LYS A 141 -4.37 -14.35 13.08
C LYS A 141 -3.73 -15.13 11.94
N ARG A 142 -3.51 -14.47 10.80
CA ARG A 142 -2.92 -15.09 9.61
C ARG A 142 -1.40 -15.06 9.61
N PHE A 143 -0.79 -14.03 10.18
CA PHE A 143 0.66 -13.85 10.27
C PHE A 143 1.12 -13.68 11.73
N PRO A 144 0.83 -14.64 12.62
CA PRO A 144 0.97 -14.49 14.07
C PRO A 144 2.40 -14.23 14.55
N ASN A 145 3.43 -14.67 13.81
CA ASN A 145 4.81 -14.48 14.21
C ASN A 145 5.39 -13.11 13.82
N TYR A 146 4.67 -12.33 12.99
CA TYR A 146 5.18 -11.09 12.43
C TYR A 146 4.28 -9.87 12.67
N LEU A 147 3.04 -10.07 13.14
CA LEU A 147 2.06 -9.03 13.47
C LEU A 147 1.69 -8.98 14.96
#